data_AF-A0A2E6KGJ6-F1
#
_entry.id   AF-A0A2E6KGJ6-F1
#
_cell.length_a   1.000
_cell.length_b   1.000
_cell.length_c   1.000
_cell.angle_alpha   90.00
_cell.angle_beta   90.00
_cell.angle_gamma   90.00
#
_symmetry.space_group_name_H-M   'P 1'
#
loop_
_entity.id
_entity.type
_entity.pdbx_description
1 polymer ?
#
loop_
_entity_poly.entity_id
_entity_poly.type
_entity_poly.pdbx_seq_one_letter_code
_entity_poly.pdbx_strand_id
1 'polypeptide(L)'
;MSGPMVNTLKSREINQDIIKELFIKIDQLQKEELAKLLIFNESFNWKAVLLPILKIKYDFETIIDFYSETIKLGNQFKLKSLMPSRLYSAHLNYYYGVLVEQSIREIKRKDFEKEKNILSKSSFDSIDNEIFIFLYGKSKLNLWKEFSLNFRLKSKSYYVPSKIYCNESENFDYWLSKRRILRCTRELNASLLSRGLEYLKGFGIYE
;
A
#
# COMPACT_ATOMS: atom_id res chain seq x y z
N MET A 1 -39.13 -18.69 -10.12
CA MET A 1 -38.37 -18.90 -8.87
C MET A 1 -36.93 -18.51 -9.13
N SER A 2 -36.55 -17.29 -8.78
CA SER A 2 -35.18 -16.78 -8.93
C SER A 2 -34.40 -17.22 -7.69
N GLY A 3 -33.45 -18.14 -7.85
CA GLY A 3 -32.71 -18.73 -6.74
C GLY A 3 -31.74 -17.74 -6.05
N PRO A 4 -31.23 -18.08 -4.86
CA PRO A 4 -30.31 -17.23 -4.07
C PRO A 4 -29.07 -16.79 -4.87
N MET A 5 -28.58 -17.62 -5.80
CA MET A 5 -27.46 -17.29 -6.70
C MET A 5 -27.70 -16.05 -7.59
N VAL A 6 -28.94 -15.84 -8.06
CA VAL A 6 -29.27 -14.72 -8.96
C VAL A 6 -29.29 -13.40 -8.20
N ASN A 7 -29.74 -13.40 -6.95
CA ASN A 7 -29.73 -12.22 -6.10
C ASN A 7 -28.31 -11.81 -5.69
N THR A 8 -27.41 -12.78 -5.44
CA THR A 8 -26.00 -12.50 -5.12
C THR A 8 -25.24 -11.89 -6.31
N LEU A 9 -25.46 -12.41 -7.53
CA LEU A 9 -24.84 -11.87 -8.75
C LEU A 9 -25.30 -10.43 -9.04
N LYS A 10 -26.60 -10.15 -8.86
CA LYS A 10 -27.16 -8.81 -9.09
C LYS A 10 -26.65 -7.79 -8.06
N SER A 11 -26.52 -8.19 -6.79
CA SER A 11 -25.92 -7.36 -5.72
C SER A 11 -24.45 -7.02 -6.04
N ARG A 12 -23.69 -8.00 -6.51
CA ARG A 12 -22.29 -7.85 -6.93
C ARG A 12 -22.11 -6.84 -8.08
N GLU A 13 -22.93 -6.92 -9.13
CA GLU A 13 -22.86 -5.99 -10.27
C GLU A 13 -23.14 -4.56 -9.82
N ILE A 14 -24.15 -4.36 -8.97
CA ILE A 14 -24.50 -3.06 -8.38
C ILE A 14 -23.32 -2.48 -7.57
N ASN A 15 -22.63 -3.31 -6.78
CA ASN A 15 -21.47 -2.87 -5.99
C ASN A 15 -20.28 -2.43 -6.86
N GLN A 16 -20.04 -3.10 -7.99
CA GLN A 16 -18.96 -2.73 -8.91
C GLN A 16 -19.26 -1.43 -9.67
N ASP A 17 -20.50 -1.23 -10.08
CA ASP A 17 -20.92 -0.01 -10.78
C ASP A 17 -20.80 1.23 -9.88
N ILE A 18 -21.20 1.13 -8.61
CA ILE A 18 -21.05 2.21 -7.62
C ILE A 18 -19.59 2.66 -7.53
N ILE A 19 -18.65 1.73 -7.47
CA ILE A 19 -17.24 2.05 -7.28
C ILE A 19 -16.61 2.59 -8.55
N LYS A 20 -17.00 2.04 -9.70
CA LYS A 20 -16.61 2.56 -10.99
C LYS A 20 -17.04 4.02 -11.13
N GLU A 21 -18.26 4.36 -10.74
CA GLU A 21 -18.74 5.75 -10.71
C GLU A 21 -17.92 6.63 -9.76
N LEU A 22 -17.57 6.13 -8.57
CA LEU A 22 -16.73 6.87 -7.63
C LEU A 22 -15.33 7.14 -8.20
N PHE A 23 -14.72 6.16 -8.86
CA PHE A 23 -13.43 6.35 -9.52
C PHE A 23 -13.51 7.35 -10.66
N ILE A 24 -14.58 7.32 -11.46
CA ILE A 24 -14.79 8.34 -12.51
C ILE A 24 -14.90 9.73 -11.90
N LYS A 25 -15.65 9.89 -10.80
CA LYS A 25 -15.80 11.18 -10.11
C LYS A 25 -14.47 11.68 -9.54
N ILE A 26 -13.67 10.79 -8.94
CA ILE A 26 -12.32 11.13 -8.44
C ILE A 26 -11.40 11.52 -9.60
N ASP A 27 -11.47 10.83 -10.73
CA ASP A 27 -10.66 11.14 -11.91
C ASP A 27 -11.10 12.46 -12.60
N GLN A 28 -12.30 12.95 -12.33
CA GLN A 28 -12.76 14.26 -12.84
C GLN A 28 -12.35 15.43 -11.96
N LEU A 29 -11.74 15.18 -10.79
CA LEU A 29 -11.25 16.26 -9.93
C LEU A 29 -10.19 17.10 -10.63
N GLN A 30 -10.16 18.39 -10.27
CA GLN A 30 -9.05 19.27 -10.65
C GLN A 30 -7.72 18.71 -10.14
N LYS A 31 -6.64 19.03 -10.86
CA LYS A 31 -5.31 18.44 -10.62
C LYS A 31 -4.84 18.64 -9.17
N GLU A 32 -5.11 19.81 -8.60
CA GLU A 32 -4.75 20.20 -7.25
C GLU A 32 -5.53 19.41 -6.20
N GLU A 33 -6.82 19.14 -6.45
CA GLU A 33 -7.66 18.34 -5.56
C GLU A 33 -7.31 16.85 -5.63
N LEU A 34 -7.06 16.32 -6.83
CA LEU A 34 -6.61 14.95 -6.99
C LEU A 34 -5.26 14.73 -6.31
N ALA A 35 -4.33 15.68 -6.43
CA ALA A 35 -3.01 15.60 -5.81
C ALA A 35 -3.10 15.40 -4.28
N LYS A 36 -4.09 15.99 -3.61
CA LYS A 36 -4.32 15.83 -2.16
C LYS A 36 -4.70 14.40 -1.76
N LEU A 37 -5.25 13.61 -2.69
CA LEU A 37 -5.65 12.21 -2.47
C LEU A 37 -4.50 11.23 -2.74
N LEU A 38 -3.36 11.71 -3.25
CA LEU A 38 -2.24 10.89 -3.68
C LEU A 38 -1.05 11.04 -2.73
N ILE A 39 -0.44 9.91 -2.38
CA ILE A 39 0.87 9.85 -1.74
C ILE A 39 1.88 10.46 -2.71
N PHE A 40 2.57 11.52 -2.27
CA PHE A 40 3.54 12.25 -3.09
C PHE A 40 3.03 12.70 -4.47
N ASN A 41 1.73 13.00 -4.61
CA ASN A 41 1.09 13.35 -5.88
C ASN A 41 1.18 12.26 -6.97
N GLU A 42 1.52 11.02 -6.60
CA GLU A 42 1.85 9.96 -7.56
C GLU A 42 1.16 8.62 -7.26
N SER A 43 0.90 8.31 -5.99
CA SER A 43 0.51 6.97 -5.54
C SER A 43 -0.88 6.98 -4.89
N PHE A 44 -1.76 6.07 -5.34
CA PHE A 44 -3.18 6.06 -4.98
C PHE A 44 -3.57 4.85 -4.14
N ASN A 45 -3.75 5.05 -2.83
CA ASN A 45 -4.39 4.05 -1.96
C ASN A 45 -5.91 4.16 -2.08
N TRP A 46 -6.48 3.49 -3.08
CA TRP A 46 -7.90 3.61 -3.38
C TRP A 46 -8.81 3.18 -2.22
N LYS A 47 -8.42 2.18 -1.42
CA LYS A 47 -9.21 1.72 -0.27
C LYS A 47 -9.31 2.80 0.79
N ALA A 48 -8.19 3.45 1.12
CA ALA A 48 -8.16 4.54 2.10
C ALA A 48 -8.97 5.75 1.62
N VAL A 49 -8.95 6.05 0.33
CA VAL A 49 -9.70 7.19 -0.25
C VAL A 49 -11.19 6.90 -0.34
N LEU A 50 -11.59 5.69 -0.75
CA LEU A 50 -13.02 5.34 -0.89
C LEU A 50 -13.71 5.14 0.47
N LEU A 51 -13.02 4.60 1.47
CA LEU A 51 -13.64 4.28 2.77
C LEU A 51 -14.43 5.45 3.40
N PRO A 52 -13.90 6.68 3.55
CA PRO A 52 -14.67 7.79 4.10
C PRO A 52 -15.86 8.18 3.22
N ILE A 53 -15.73 8.07 1.89
CA ILE A 53 -16.82 8.39 0.94
C ILE A 53 -17.95 7.35 1.07
N LEU A 54 -17.59 6.07 1.18
CA LEU A 54 -18.55 4.99 1.32
C LEU A 54 -19.30 5.08 2.67
N LYS A 55 -18.60 5.40 3.76
CA LYS A 55 -19.20 5.59 5.10
C LYS A 55 -20.27 6.69 5.17
N ILE A 56 -20.23 7.67 4.25
CA ILE A 56 -21.25 8.72 4.16
C ILE A 56 -22.53 8.19 3.50
N LYS A 57 -22.40 7.22 2.59
CA LYS A 57 -23.49 6.79 1.70
C LYS A 57 -24.09 5.42 2.04
N TYR A 58 -23.33 4.57 2.71
CA TYR A 58 -23.66 3.18 2.94
C TYR A 58 -23.44 2.81 4.40
N ASP A 59 -24.23 1.86 4.89
CA ASP A 59 -24.07 1.26 6.20
C ASP A 59 -22.81 0.37 6.25
N PHE A 60 -22.45 -0.04 7.47
CA PHE A 60 -21.23 -0.79 7.73
C PHE A 60 -21.23 -2.20 7.12
N GLU A 61 -22.38 -2.89 7.08
CA GLU A 61 -22.49 -4.25 6.54
C GLU A 61 -22.26 -4.23 5.03
N THR A 62 -22.88 -3.28 4.33
CA THR A 62 -22.67 -3.08 2.88
C THR A 62 -21.20 -2.83 2.54
N ILE A 63 -20.50 -2.01 3.36
CA ILE A 63 -19.07 -1.72 3.16
C ILE A 63 -18.21 -2.97 3.39
N ILE A 64 -18.50 -3.74 4.44
CA ILE A 64 -17.80 -5.01 4.71
C ILE A 64 -17.99 -5.97 3.55
N ASP A 65 -19.24 -6.19 3.12
CA ASP A 65 -19.57 -7.13 2.06
C ASP A 65 -18.81 -6.80 0.78
N PHE A 66 -18.75 -5.52 0.43
CA PHE A 66 -17.94 -5.06 -0.69
C PHE A 66 -16.46 -5.47 -0.55
N TYR A 67 -15.80 -5.10 0.55
CA TYR A 67 -14.38 -5.41 0.71
C TYR A 67 -14.11 -6.91 0.82
N SER A 68 -14.97 -7.66 1.53
CA SER A 68 -14.90 -9.12 1.61
C SER A 68 -15.03 -9.77 0.24
N GLU A 69 -15.90 -9.25 -0.62
CA GLU A 69 -16.02 -9.73 -1.99
C GLU A 69 -14.74 -9.47 -2.81
N THR A 70 -14.13 -8.28 -2.70
CA THR A 70 -12.85 -8.03 -3.38
C THR A 70 -11.75 -9.00 -2.97
N ILE A 71 -11.73 -9.38 -1.69
CA ILE A 71 -10.77 -10.36 -1.15
C ILE A 71 -11.09 -11.77 -1.68
N LYS A 72 -12.37 -12.19 -1.66
CA LYS A 72 -12.81 -13.50 -2.16
C LYS A 72 -12.47 -13.68 -3.65
N LEU A 73 -12.64 -12.63 -4.44
CA LEU A 73 -12.33 -12.66 -5.87
C LEU A 73 -10.83 -12.71 -6.14
N GLY A 74 -9.99 -12.20 -5.24
CA GLY A 74 -8.54 -12.26 -5.35
C GLY A 74 -8.06 -11.81 -6.73
N ASN A 75 -7.41 -12.71 -7.47
CA ASN A 75 -6.86 -12.42 -8.80
C ASN A 75 -7.93 -12.17 -9.89
N GLN A 76 -9.18 -12.55 -9.64
CA GLN A 76 -10.31 -12.33 -10.56
C GLN A 76 -10.87 -10.92 -10.43
N PHE A 77 -10.60 -10.22 -9.32
CA PHE A 77 -10.96 -8.83 -9.16
C PHE A 77 -10.02 -7.94 -10.00
N LYS A 78 -10.49 -7.53 -11.19
CA LYS A 78 -9.69 -6.71 -12.10
C LYS A 78 -9.91 -5.23 -11.82
N LEU A 79 -9.13 -4.65 -10.91
CA LEU A 79 -9.22 -3.21 -10.61
C LEU A 79 -9.04 -2.34 -11.87
N LYS A 80 -8.19 -2.79 -12.81
CA LYS A 80 -7.97 -2.15 -14.12
C LYS A 80 -9.26 -1.94 -14.93
N SER A 81 -10.28 -2.79 -14.79
CA SER A 81 -11.55 -2.62 -15.53
C SER A 81 -12.52 -1.67 -14.84
N LEU A 82 -12.30 -1.38 -13.55
CA LEU A 82 -13.17 -0.52 -12.74
C LEU A 82 -12.61 0.91 -12.64
N MET A 83 -11.30 1.07 -12.79
CA MET A 83 -10.59 2.32 -12.53
C MET A 83 -10.12 2.99 -13.84
N PRO A 84 -10.30 4.31 -14.02
CA PRO A 84 -9.71 5.06 -15.13
C PRO A 84 -8.19 4.89 -15.19
N SER A 85 -7.61 4.92 -16.39
CA SER A 85 -6.20 4.60 -16.62
C SER A 85 -5.24 5.41 -15.75
N ARG A 86 -5.51 6.70 -15.55
CA ARG A 86 -4.67 7.59 -14.75
C ARG A 86 -4.64 7.17 -13.27
N LEU A 87 -5.81 6.91 -12.69
CA LEU A 87 -5.92 6.41 -11.32
C LEU A 87 -5.31 5.00 -11.20
N TYR A 88 -5.47 4.15 -12.21
CA TYR A 88 -4.89 2.80 -12.19
C TYR A 88 -3.37 2.85 -12.20
N SER A 89 -2.75 3.72 -13.00
CA SER A 89 -1.31 3.95 -12.95
C SER A 89 -0.85 4.45 -11.57
N ALA A 90 -1.61 5.36 -10.94
CA ALA A 90 -1.32 5.81 -9.59
C ALA A 90 -1.51 4.70 -8.54
N HIS A 91 -2.47 3.80 -8.72
CA HIS A 91 -2.63 2.61 -7.88
C HIS A 91 -1.46 1.64 -8.05
N LEU A 92 -0.96 1.44 -9.27
CA LEU A 92 0.25 0.63 -9.47
C LEU A 92 1.45 1.22 -8.72
N ASN A 93 1.59 2.55 -8.68
CA ASN A 93 2.59 3.20 -7.85
C ASN A 93 2.40 2.87 -6.36
N TYR A 94 1.17 2.83 -5.86
CA TYR A 94 0.87 2.40 -4.49
C TYR A 94 1.20 0.93 -4.26
N TYR A 95 0.76 0.05 -5.16
CA TYR A 95 1.00 -1.39 -5.06
C TYR A 95 2.50 -1.71 -5.00
N TYR A 96 3.29 -1.21 -5.96
CA TYR A 96 4.73 -1.47 -6.00
C TYR A 96 5.53 -0.65 -4.98
N GLY A 97 5.15 0.61 -4.76
CA GLY A 97 5.89 1.53 -3.91
C GLY A 97 5.59 1.38 -2.41
N VAL A 98 4.44 0.81 -2.04
CA VAL A 98 4.06 0.62 -0.63
C VAL A 98 3.90 -0.85 -0.31
N LEU A 99 2.95 -1.55 -0.95
CA LEU A 99 2.62 -2.94 -0.56
C LEU A 99 3.77 -3.91 -0.83
N VAL A 100 4.36 -3.85 -2.03
CA VAL A 100 5.52 -4.68 -2.38
C VAL A 100 6.72 -4.29 -1.51
N GLU A 101 6.92 -3.00 -1.24
CA GLU A 101 8.02 -2.54 -0.36
C GLU A 101 7.89 -3.08 1.07
N GLN A 102 6.67 -3.07 1.63
CA GLN A 102 6.38 -3.69 2.92
C GLN A 102 6.67 -5.20 2.88
N SER A 103 6.20 -5.90 1.85
CA SER A 103 6.45 -7.35 1.71
C SER A 103 7.93 -7.70 1.61
N ILE A 104 8.75 -6.87 0.93
CA ILE A 104 10.20 -7.06 0.82
C ILE A 104 10.85 -7.04 2.20
N ARG A 105 10.44 -6.10 3.08
CA ARG A 105 10.95 -6.05 4.45
C ARG A 105 10.52 -7.25 5.28
N GLU A 106 9.28 -7.70 5.14
CA GLU A 106 8.78 -8.90 5.83
C GLU A 106 9.55 -10.16 5.41
N ILE A 107 9.82 -10.31 4.11
CA ILE A 107 10.63 -11.41 3.58
C ILE A 107 12.05 -11.35 4.13
N LYS A 108 12.66 -10.16 4.14
CA LYS A 108 14.00 -9.98 4.70
C LYS A 108 14.05 -10.24 6.19
N ARG A 109 12.98 -9.94 6.92
CA ARG A 109 12.85 -10.33 8.32
C ARG A 109 12.93 -11.85 8.47
N LYS A 110 12.14 -12.59 7.70
CA LYS A 110 12.16 -14.07 7.73
C LYS A 110 13.53 -14.64 7.36
N ASP A 111 14.23 -14.05 6.38
CA ASP A 111 15.59 -14.45 6.01
C ASP A 111 16.54 -14.30 7.22
N PHE A 112 16.55 -13.13 7.85
CA PHE A 112 17.46 -12.81 8.97
C PHE A 112 17.13 -13.61 10.24
N GLU A 113 15.85 -13.81 10.56
CA GLU A 113 15.42 -14.64 11.69
C GLU A 113 15.92 -16.08 11.55
N LYS A 114 15.81 -16.64 10.33
CA LYS A 114 16.28 -17.99 10.02
C LYS A 114 17.80 -18.08 10.07
N GLU A 115 18.52 -17.13 9.49
CA GLU A 115 19.99 -17.10 9.50
C GLU A 115 20.56 -17.02 10.92
N LYS A 116 19.88 -16.32 11.83
CA LYS A 116 20.34 -16.09 13.20
C LYS A 116 19.74 -17.04 14.23
N ASN A 117 18.86 -17.96 13.84
CA ASN A 117 18.11 -18.86 14.73
C ASN A 117 17.38 -18.11 15.85
N ILE A 118 16.77 -16.97 15.53
CA ILE A 118 16.16 -16.08 16.50
C ILE A 118 14.65 -16.34 16.61
N LEU A 119 14.16 -16.56 17.84
CA LEU A 119 12.75 -16.77 18.17
C LEU A 119 12.17 -15.73 19.16
N SER A 120 12.99 -14.80 19.67
CA SER A 120 12.61 -13.94 20.81
C SER A 120 12.14 -12.54 20.41
N LYS A 121 11.21 -11.96 21.18
CA LYS A 121 10.64 -10.65 20.85
C LYS A 121 11.58 -9.45 21.04
N SER A 122 12.58 -9.58 21.92
CA SER A 122 13.59 -8.54 22.16
C SER A 122 14.57 -8.36 20.99
N SER A 123 14.67 -9.35 20.10
CA SER A 123 15.54 -9.31 18.93
C SER A 123 14.93 -8.55 17.73
N PHE A 124 13.62 -8.32 17.73
CA PHE A 124 12.92 -7.76 16.57
C PHE A 124 13.43 -6.37 16.19
N ASP A 125 13.70 -5.50 17.17
CA ASP A 125 14.19 -4.14 16.91
C ASP A 125 15.62 -4.14 16.34
N SER A 126 16.45 -5.12 16.71
CA SER A 126 17.78 -5.29 16.14
C SER A 126 17.67 -5.76 14.69
N ILE A 127 16.88 -6.80 14.44
CA ILE A 127 16.64 -7.34 13.10
C ILE A 127 16.03 -6.27 12.18
N ASP A 128 15.05 -5.50 12.66
CA ASP A 128 14.42 -4.43 11.88
C ASP A 128 15.46 -3.38 11.47
N ASN A 129 16.33 -2.93 12.39
CA ASN A 129 17.39 -1.99 12.02
C ASN A 129 18.38 -2.56 11.00
N GLU A 130 18.73 -3.84 11.09
CA GLU A 130 19.61 -4.48 10.11
C GLU A 130 18.97 -4.57 8.73
N ILE A 131 17.69 -4.92 8.63
CA ILE A 131 16.94 -4.93 7.37
C ILE A 131 16.94 -3.53 6.75
N PHE A 132 16.71 -2.50 7.56
CA PHE A 132 16.71 -1.12 7.09
C PHE A 132 18.09 -0.67 6.59
N ILE A 133 19.16 -1.05 7.29
CA ILE A 133 20.54 -0.78 6.83
C ILE A 133 20.84 -1.53 5.55
N PHE A 134 20.44 -2.80 5.45
CA PHE A 134 20.62 -3.63 4.26
C PHE A 134 19.93 -3.00 3.04
N LEU A 135 18.62 -2.73 3.14
CA LEU A 135 17.81 -2.24 2.02
C LEU A 135 18.07 -0.78 1.67
N TYR A 136 18.29 0.08 2.68
CA TYR A 136 18.25 1.54 2.49
C TYR A 136 19.53 2.26 2.92
N GLY A 137 20.48 1.54 3.52
CA GLY A 137 21.81 2.04 3.91
C GLY A 137 21.86 2.79 5.24
N LYS A 138 20.74 2.94 5.96
CA LYS A 138 20.68 3.64 7.26
C LYS A 138 19.67 2.96 8.18
N SER A 139 19.81 3.18 9.49
CA SER A 139 18.84 2.70 10.47
C SER A 139 17.45 3.34 10.24
N LYS A 140 16.40 2.64 10.68
CA LYS A 140 15.01 3.08 10.53
C LYS A 140 14.77 4.48 11.10
N LEU A 141 15.31 4.75 12.28
CA LEU A 141 15.16 6.05 12.94
C LEU A 141 15.84 7.17 12.14
N ASN A 142 17.02 6.93 11.57
CA ASN A 142 17.73 7.94 10.77
C ASN A 142 17.00 8.22 9.45
N LEU A 143 16.49 7.18 8.80
CA LEU A 143 15.64 7.33 7.62
C LEU A 143 14.35 8.11 7.92
N TRP A 144 13.71 7.81 9.05
CA TRP A 144 12.50 8.53 9.48
C TRP A 144 12.79 10.00 9.75
N LYS A 145 13.93 10.31 10.39
CA LYS A 145 14.38 11.69 10.60
C LYS A 145 14.60 12.41 9.27
N GLU A 146 15.27 11.77 8.31
CA GLU A 146 15.48 12.33 6.97
C GLU A 146 14.16 12.59 6.24
N PHE A 147 13.26 11.61 6.24
CA PHE A 147 11.92 11.76 5.67
C PHE A 147 11.16 12.93 6.30
N SER A 148 11.15 12.99 7.63
CA SER A 148 10.48 14.03 8.40
C SER A 148 11.03 15.43 8.09
N LEU A 149 12.36 15.59 8.04
CA LEU A 149 12.98 16.89 7.78
C LEU A 149 12.72 17.40 6.36
N ASN A 150 12.83 16.52 5.36
CA ASN A 150 12.77 16.91 3.95
C ASN A 150 11.33 17.07 3.43
N PHE A 151 10.42 16.20 3.84
CA PHE A 151 9.09 16.13 3.23
C PHE A 151 7.98 16.63 4.13
N ARG A 152 8.04 16.33 5.43
CA ARG A 152 7.03 16.76 6.40
C ARG A 152 7.26 18.20 6.87
N LEU A 153 8.48 18.49 7.32
CA LEU A 153 8.80 19.73 8.03
C LEU A 153 9.32 20.84 7.11
N LYS A 154 9.70 20.52 5.86
CA LYS A 154 10.21 21.48 4.85
C LYS A 154 11.20 22.48 5.47
N SER A 155 12.23 21.99 6.14
CA SER A 155 13.24 22.79 6.87
C SER A 155 12.76 23.62 8.09
N LYS A 156 11.50 23.49 8.52
CA LYS A 156 10.99 24.06 9.78
C LYS A 156 10.99 22.99 10.87
N SER A 157 12.09 22.79 11.59
CA SER A 157 12.04 21.88 12.74
C SER A 157 13.04 22.18 13.84
N TYR A 158 12.49 22.58 14.98
CA TYR A 158 13.13 22.50 16.30
C TYR A 158 12.95 21.12 16.95
N TYR A 159 12.18 20.20 16.36
CA TYR A 159 11.93 18.86 16.90
C TYR A 159 11.66 17.83 15.80
N VAL A 160 12.59 16.89 15.60
CA VAL A 160 12.42 15.76 14.69
C VAL A 160 11.80 14.60 15.47
N PRO A 161 10.63 14.06 15.06
CA PRO A 161 9.95 13.01 15.82
C PRO A 161 10.81 11.75 15.95
N SER A 162 10.83 11.16 17.14
CA SER A 162 11.47 9.88 17.41
C SER A 162 10.58 8.67 17.11
N LYS A 163 9.29 8.90 16.82
CA LYS A 163 8.29 7.88 16.51
C LYS A 163 7.72 8.08 15.11
N ILE A 164 7.39 6.96 14.46
CA ILE A 164 6.67 6.93 13.19
C ILE A 164 5.18 7.02 13.50
N TYR A 165 4.49 7.99 12.90
CA TYR A 165 3.04 8.12 13.04
C TYR A 165 2.30 7.23 12.04
N CYS A 166 1.22 6.56 12.46
CA CYS A 166 0.49 5.60 11.62
C CYS A 166 -0.09 6.22 10.34
N ASN A 167 -0.43 7.51 10.35
CA ASN A 167 -0.95 8.21 9.18
C ASN A 167 0.13 8.59 8.15
N GLU A 168 1.41 8.40 8.48
CA GLU A 168 2.55 8.75 7.64
C GLU A 168 3.38 7.53 7.22
N SER A 169 3.04 6.34 7.71
CA SER A 169 3.78 5.10 7.43
C SER A 169 3.79 4.76 5.93
N GLU A 170 2.65 4.88 5.24
CA GLU A 170 2.58 4.60 3.79
C GLU A 170 3.36 5.62 2.96
N ASN A 171 3.37 6.90 3.38
CA ASN A 171 4.22 7.90 2.74
C ASN A 171 5.70 7.55 2.93
N PHE A 172 6.08 7.14 4.14
CA PHE A 172 7.45 6.71 4.42
C PHE A 172 7.84 5.48 3.60
N ASP A 173 6.97 4.49 3.50
CA ASP A 173 7.18 3.29 2.69
C ASP A 173 7.37 3.63 1.21
N TYR A 174 6.51 4.49 0.68
CA TYR A 174 6.64 4.96 -0.70
C TYR A 174 7.99 5.65 -0.94
N TRP A 175 8.43 6.51 -0.02
CA TRP A 175 9.73 7.15 -0.09
C TRP A 175 10.89 6.14 0.00
N LEU A 176 10.79 5.15 0.89
CA LEU A 176 11.77 4.08 1.03
C LEU A 176 11.91 3.25 -0.25
N SER A 177 10.81 2.97 -0.95
CA SER A 177 10.84 2.21 -2.21
C SER A 177 11.69 2.91 -3.28
N LYS A 178 11.51 4.23 -3.45
CA LYS A 178 12.31 5.05 -4.37
C LYS A 178 13.79 4.98 -4.01
N ARG A 179 14.09 5.08 -2.71
CA ARG A 179 15.46 5.02 -2.21
C ARG A 179 16.11 3.65 -2.43
N ARG A 180 15.38 2.56 -2.22
CA ARG A 180 15.85 1.18 -2.48
C ARG A 180 16.15 0.97 -3.96
N ILE A 181 15.27 1.41 -4.85
CA ILE A 181 15.46 1.29 -6.31
C ILE A 181 16.76 1.97 -6.76
N LEU A 182 17.07 3.14 -6.21
CA LEU A 182 18.31 3.87 -6.53
C LEU A 182 19.58 3.21 -5.98
N ARG A 183 19.46 2.40 -4.92
CA ARG A 183 20.61 1.82 -4.20
C ARG A 183 20.91 0.39 -4.64
N CYS A 184 19.89 -0.43 -4.87
CA CYS A 184 20.08 -1.84 -5.20
C CYS A 184 20.61 -2.01 -6.63
N THR A 185 21.44 -3.03 -6.85
CA THR A 185 21.74 -3.47 -8.22
C THR A 185 20.45 -3.96 -8.89
N ARG A 186 20.43 -4.00 -10.23
CA ARG A 186 19.23 -4.41 -10.98
C ARG A 186 18.81 -5.84 -10.65
N GLU A 187 19.80 -6.73 -10.48
CA GLU A 187 19.61 -8.14 -10.17
C GLU A 187 18.98 -8.31 -8.78
N LEU A 188 19.53 -7.61 -7.79
CA LEU A 188 18.97 -7.61 -6.43
C LEU A 188 17.57 -7.02 -6.42
N ASN A 189 17.34 -5.92 -7.13
CA ASN A 189 16.02 -5.28 -7.22
C ASN A 189 14.99 -6.24 -7.83
N ALA A 190 15.31 -6.88 -8.96
CA ALA A 190 14.44 -7.85 -9.61
C ALA A 190 14.12 -9.04 -8.69
N SER A 191 15.13 -9.58 -8.00
CA SER A 191 14.94 -10.68 -7.04
C SER A 191 14.01 -10.29 -5.89
N LEU A 192 14.23 -9.13 -5.27
CA LEU A 192 13.39 -8.65 -4.16
C LEU A 192 11.95 -8.40 -4.62
N LEU A 193 11.76 -7.77 -5.79
CA LEU A 193 10.44 -7.54 -6.36
C LEU A 193 9.70 -8.85 -6.63
N SER A 194 10.36 -9.85 -7.25
CA SER A 194 9.75 -11.15 -7.52
C SER A 194 9.27 -11.82 -6.23
N ARG A 195 10.13 -11.88 -5.21
CA ARG A 195 9.79 -12.47 -3.91
C ARG A 195 8.68 -11.69 -3.21
N GLY A 196 8.70 -10.36 -3.29
CA GLY A 196 7.66 -9.49 -2.73
C GLY A 196 6.28 -9.74 -3.35
N LEU A 197 6.23 -9.85 -4.68
CA LEU A 197 5.01 -10.18 -5.40
C LEU A 197 4.48 -11.58 -5.05
N GLU A 198 5.36 -12.58 -4.99
CA GLU A 198 4.98 -13.94 -4.56
C GLU A 198 4.43 -13.96 -3.15
N TYR A 199 5.05 -13.21 -2.23
CA TYR A 199 4.56 -13.07 -0.86
C TYR A 199 3.16 -12.49 -0.82
N LEU A 200 2.91 -11.36 -1.49
CA LEU A 200 1.58 -10.73 -1.53
C LEU A 200 0.51 -11.63 -2.15
N LYS A 201 0.85 -12.35 -3.23
CA LYS A 201 -0.06 -13.33 -3.85
C LYS A 201 -0.43 -14.46 -2.88
N GLY A 202 0.52 -14.90 -2.04
CA GLY A 202 0.26 -15.85 -0.96
C GLY A 202 -0.77 -15.38 0.07
N PHE A 203 -0.95 -14.06 0.23
CA PHE A 203 -1.99 -13.45 1.07
C PHE A 203 -3.25 -13.02 0.29
N GLY A 204 -3.34 -13.35 -1.00
CA GLY A 204 -4.47 -12.94 -1.84
C GLY A 204 -4.49 -11.45 -2.19
N ILE A 205 -3.34 -10.77 -2.11
CA ILE A 205 -3.19 -9.34 -2.42
C ILE A 205 -2.62 -9.20 -3.83
N TYR A 206 -3.43 -8.66 -4.74
CA TYR A 206 -3.11 -8.49 -6.16
C TYR A 206 -3.11 -7.00 -6.54
N GLU A 207 -2.46 -6.68 -7.66
CA GLU A 207 -2.52 -5.33 -8.25
C GLU A 207 -3.91 -4.95 -8.78
#